data_AF-A0A545TQ17-F1
#
_entry.id   AF-A0A545TQ17-F1
#
_cell.length_a   1.000
_cell.length_b   1.000
_cell.length_c   1.000
_cell.angle_alpha   90.00
_cell.angle_beta   90.00
_cell.angle_gamma   90.00
#
_symmetry.space_group_name_H-M   'P 1'
#
loop_
_entity.id
_entity.type
_entity.pdbx_description
1 polymer ?
#
loop_
_entity_poly.entity_id
_entity_poly.type
_entity_poly.pdbx_seq_one_letter_code
_entity_poly.pdbx_strand_id
1 'polypeptide(L)'
;MHNESFLITNNGKRCPVIGHSAFSSSGSGRAVSDAVDHAVREKGWIGVDFSEAREEIKLTFRAMDMAEEAVTAACALLLIPKLKSVVLKYDFHGWTFEKHLDGSSASLRVMEIAQSAEQLRRRSEFFAAAKDPEILFREKGEEARRLSNLLRTWRESAGVFSAKTIPLLREFGLLSRTLLIEPSDGKGSGKFTFIGDDFTVYGKSWPQEGIGQPVEHQFDSGYGIWVAKALAVIRESGMPQYEHVDARIRRPNGEYRRSRYKCLRTLWRDNNNHPILMTNSLISQNVDIPLMPVQSSVV
;
A
#
# COMPACT_ATOMS: atom_id res chain seq x y z
N MET A 1 -2.69 36.72 -20.26
CA MET A 1 -2.69 35.24 -20.19
C MET A 1 -2.56 34.89 -18.73
N HIS A 2 -3.65 34.44 -18.11
CA HIS A 2 -3.67 34.13 -16.70
C HIS A 2 -3.56 32.61 -16.51
N ASN A 3 -2.51 32.18 -15.80
CA ASN A 3 -2.49 30.85 -15.21
C ASN A 3 -3.26 30.93 -13.90
N GLU A 4 -4.10 29.94 -13.65
CA GLU A 4 -4.94 29.89 -12.46
C GLU A 4 -4.74 28.55 -11.75
N SER A 5 -4.34 28.61 -10.47
CA SER A 5 -4.18 27.44 -9.62
C SER A 5 -5.17 27.50 -8.46
N PHE A 6 -5.89 26.41 -8.24
CA PHE A 6 -6.92 26.32 -7.21
C PHE A 6 -7.10 24.87 -6.74
N LEU A 7 -7.83 24.69 -5.65
CA LEU A 7 -8.19 23.40 -5.09
C LEU A 7 -9.69 23.16 -5.26
N ILE A 8 -10.08 21.91 -5.48
CA ILE A 8 -11.46 21.44 -5.34
C ILE A 8 -11.53 20.66 -4.04
N THR A 9 -12.34 21.16 -3.10
CA THR A 9 -12.53 20.57 -1.78
C THR A 9 -13.47 19.35 -1.85
N ASN A 10 -13.55 18.59 -0.75
CA ASN A 10 -14.39 17.38 -0.69
C ASN A 10 -15.88 17.61 -0.96
N ASN A 11 -16.39 18.82 -0.77
CA ASN A 11 -17.77 19.19 -1.11
C ASN A 11 -17.90 19.84 -2.51
N GLY A 12 -16.91 19.64 -3.38
CA GLY A 12 -16.91 20.14 -4.77
C GLY A 12 -16.72 21.65 -4.90
N LYS A 13 -16.35 22.37 -3.83
CA LYS A 13 -16.17 23.82 -3.89
C LYS A 13 -14.77 24.19 -4.38
N ARG A 14 -14.71 25.26 -5.17
CA ARG A 14 -13.46 25.88 -5.60
C ARG A 14 -12.87 26.71 -4.46
N CYS A 15 -11.63 26.43 -4.09
CA CYS A 15 -10.86 27.19 -3.12
C CYS A 15 -9.59 27.73 -3.81
N PRO A 16 -9.40 29.06 -3.90
CA PRO A 16 -8.18 29.61 -4.48
C PRO A 16 -6.96 29.23 -3.64
N VAL A 17 -5.84 28.90 -4.27
CA VAL A 17 -4.59 28.74 -3.53
C VAL A 17 -4.10 30.15 -3.16
N ILE A 18 -4.22 30.52 -1.88
CA ILE A 18 -3.81 31.84 -1.41
C ILE A 18 -2.28 31.94 -1.54
N GLY A 19 -1.84 32.77 -2.48
CA GLY A 19 -0.43 33.00 -2.79
C GLY A 19 -0.16 33.92 -3.98
N HIS A 20 -1.20 34.31 -4.74
CA HIS A 20 -1.03 35.04 -6.01
C HIS A 20 -1.08 36.58 -5.95
N SER A 21 -1.28 37.22 -4.78
CA SER A 21 -1.53 38.68 -4.74
C SER A 21 -0.55 39.54 -3.93
N ALA A 22 0.64 39.07 -3.55
CA ALA A 22 1.57 39.92 -2.77
C ALA A 22 3.07 39.86 -3.10
N PHE A 23 3.55 39.00 -4.01
CA PHE A 23 5.00 38.93 -4.27
C PHE A 23 5.31 38.73 -5.75
N SER A 24 5.66 39.82 -6.41
CA SER A 24 6.39 39.82 -7.66
C SER A 24 7.86 39.42 -7.43
N SER A 25 8.37 38.64 -8.37
CA SER A 25 9.78 38.24 -8.61
C SER A 25 10.50 37.38 -7.55
N SER A 26 10.82 36.15 -7.98
CA SER A 26 11.84 35.23 -7.45
C SER A 26 11.62 34.64 -6.04
N GLY A 27 10.79 33.60 -5.91
CA GLY A 27 10.83 32.69 -4.76
C GLY A 27 9.54 31.96 -4.37
N SER A 28 8.38 32.39 -4.87
CA SER A 28 7.05 32.00 -4.34
C SER A 28 6.49 30.63 -4.81
N GLY A 29 7.11 29.98 -5.80
CA GLY A 29 6.56 28.73 -6.36
C GLY A 29 6.61 27.52 -5.42
N ARG A 30 7.54 27.50 -4.46
CA ARG A 30 7.74 26.34 -3.57
C ARG A 30 6.67 26.25 -2.49
N ALA A 31 6.34 27.36 -1.83
CA ALA A 31 5.31 27.40 -0.78
C ALA A 31 3.89 27.09 -1.30
N VAL A 32 3.59 27.52 -2.53
CA VAL A 32 2.31 27.21 -3.21
C VAL A 32 2.24 25.73 -3.59
N SER A 33 3.34 25.17 -4.14
CA SER A 33 3.45 23.73 -4.41
C SER A 33 3.29 22.90 -3.14
N ASP A 34 3.89 23.35 -2.03
CA ASP A 34 3.83 22.66 -0.73
C ASP A 34 2.39 22.69 -0.16
N ALA A 35 1.65 23.79 -0.33
CA ALA A 35 0.26 23.90 0.12
C ALA A 35 -0.71 23.02 -0.69
N VAL A 36 -0.53 22.96 -2.02
CA VAL A 36 -1.33 22.08 -2.89
C VAL A 36 -1.01 20.62 -2.62
N ASP A 37 0.28 20.27 -2.53
CA ASP A 37 0.69 18.90 -2.22
C ASP A 37 0.18 18.46 -0.83
N HIS A 38 0.20 19.35 0.16
CA HIS A 38 -0.37 19.09 1.49
C HIS A 38 -1.89 18.89 1.42
N ALA A 39 -2.64 19.77 0.75
CA ALA A 39 -4.10 19.62 0.64
C ALA A 39 -4.51 18.34 -0.09
N VAL A 40 -3.79 17.98 -1.16
CA VAL A 40 -4.02 16.73 -1.89
C VAL A 40 -3.69 15.51 -1.02
N ARG A 41 -2.59 15.54 -0.27
CA ARG A 41 -2.14 14.41 0.55
C ARG A 41 -2.93 14.21 1.84
N GLU A 42 -3.24 15.30 2.52
CA GLU A 42 -3.78 15.28 3.88
C GLU A 42 -5.29 15.50 3.95
N LYS A 43 -5.87 16.15 2.93
CA LYS A 43 -7.31 16.51 2.93
C LYS A 43 -8.14 15.77 1.88
N GLY A 44 -7.50 15.04 0.96
CA GLY A 44 -8.18 14.35 -0.15
C GLY A 44 -8.69 15.29 -1.24
N TRP A 45 -8.22 16.54 -1.25
CA TRP A 45 -8.65 17.54 -2.23
C TRP A 45 -8.00 17.31 -3.58
N ILE A 46 -8.56 17.91 -4.63
CA ILE A 46 -8.02 17.85 -5.99
C ILE A 46 -7.34 19.18 -6.30
N GLY A 47 -6.03 19.15 -6.57
CA GLY A 47 -5.28 20.30 -7.08
C GLY A 47 -5.54 20.50 -8.55
N VAL A 48 -5.72 21.76 -8.95
CA VAL A 48 -5.95 22.15 -10.35
C VAL A 48 -4.98 23.25 -10.73
N ASP A 49 -4.25 23.04 -11.82
CA ASP A 49 -3.47 24.07 -12.51
C ASP A 49 -4.03 24.26 -13.92
N PHE A 50 -4.56 25.44 -14.21
CA PHE A 50 -5.07 25.80 -15.54
C PHE A 50 -4.11 26.79 -16.22
N SER A 51 -3.74 26.48 -17.46
CA SER A 51 -2.86 27.29 -18.30
C SER A 51 -3.62 27.77 -19.54
N GLU A 52 -4.18 28.97 -19.49
CA GLU A 52 -4.92 29.60 -20.59
C GLU A 52 -4.08 29.65 -21.89
N ALA A 53 -2.79 29.98 -21.78
CA ALA A 53 -1.89 30.08 -22.94
C ALA A 53 -1.69 28.75 -23.70
N ARG A 54 -1.84 27.62 -23.01
CA ARG A 54 -1.66 26.27 -23.57
C ARG A 54 -2.99 25.54 -23.77
N GLU A 55 -4.08 26.15 -23.32
CA GLU A 55 -5.38 25.49 -23.23
C GLU A 55 -5.25 24.11 -22.55
N GLU A 56 -4.43 24.05 -21.49
CA GLU A 56 -4.09 22.82 -20.76
C GLU A 56 -4.56 22.94 -19.32
N ILE A 57 -5.11 21.84 -18.80
CA ILE A 57 -5.43 21.72 -17.38
C ILE A 57 -4.70 20.51 -16.81
N LYS A 58 -4.16 20.67 -15.60
CA LYS A 58 -3.55 19.59 -14.84
C LYS A 58 -4.34 19.36 -13.57
N LEU A 59 -4.81 18.14 -13.37
CA LEU A 59 -5.42 17.68 -12.13
C LEU A 59 -4.40 16.89 -11.32
N THR A 60 -4.30 17.18 -10.03
CA THR A 60 -3.45 16.45 -9.08
C THR A 60 -4.28 15.92 -7.92
N PHE A 61 -4.31 14.60 -7.69
CA PHE A 61 -5.17 14.02 -6.64
C PHE A 61 -4.65 12.68 -6.08
N ARG A 62 -5.14 12.28 -4.91
CA ARG A 62 -4.96 10.91 -4.40
C ARG A 62 -6.25 10.14 -4.59
N ALA A 63 -6.21 9.13 -5.46
CA ALA A 63 -7.42 8.43 -5.90
C ALA A 63 -8.20 7.82 -4.73
N MET A 64 -7.48 7.28 -3.74
CA MET A 64 -8.08 6.66 -2.56
C MET A 64 -8.74 7.65 -1.60
N ASP A 65 -8.51 8.95 -1.74
CA ASP A 65 -8.95 9.98 -0.78
C ASP A 65 -9.98 10.96 -1.38
N MET A 66 -10.29 10.86 -2.68
CA MET A 66 -11.25 11.75 -3.34
C MET A 66 -12.69 11.52 -2.84
N ALA A 67 -13.40 12.62 -2.57
CA ALA A 67 -14.84 12.61 -2.35
C ALA A 67 -15.60 12.63 -3.70
N GLU A 68 -16.82 12.08 -3.70
CA GLU A 68 -17.66 11.98 -4.91
C GLU A 68 -18.00 13.36 -5.49
N GLU A 69 -18.28 14.33 -4.63
CA GLU A 69 -18.58 15.71 -5.03
C GLU A 69 -17.36 16.41 -5.62
N ALA A 70 -16.16 16.13 -5.11
CA ALA A 70 -14.91 16.64 -5.66
C ALA A 70 -14.65 16.06 -7.06
N VAL A 71 -14.87 14.75 -7.24
CA VAL A 71 -14.77 14.07 -8.54
C VAL A 71 -15.75 14.69 -9.53
N THR A 72 -17.00 14.89 -9.12
CA THR A 72 -18.06 15.49 -9.96
C THR A 72 -17.67 16.90 -10.41
N ALA A 73 -17.18 17.73 -9.49
CA ALA A 73 -16.73 19.09 -9.80
C ALA A 73 -15.51 19.10 -10.73
N ALA A 74 -14.56 18.18 -10.55
CA ALA A 74 -13.41 18.04 -11.43
C ALA A 74 -13.83 17.60 -12.85
N CYS A 75 -14.74 16.64 -12.97
CA CYS A 75 -15.30 16.22 -14.27
C CYS A 75 -16.02 17.38 -14.97
N ALA A 76 -16.88 18.13 -14.26
CA ALA A 76 -17.56 19.29 -14.82
C ALA A 76 -16.58 20.35 -15.34
N LEU A 77 -15.48 20.56 -14.64
CA LEU A 77 -14.41 21.47 -15.05
C LEU A 77 -13.69 21.01 -16.32
N LEU A 78 -13.46 19.71 -16.47
CA LEU A 78 -12.84 19.15 -17.67
C LEU A 78 -13.72 19.30 -18.91
N LEU A 79 -15.04 19.39 -18.75
CA LEU A 79 -15.97 19.55 -19.88
C LEU A 79 -16.10 21.00 -20.36
N ILE A 80 -15.32 21.94 -19.82
CA ILE A 80 -15.30 23.32 -20.30
C ILE A 80 -14.75 23.35 -21.75
N PRO A 81 -15.47 24.00 -22.69
CA PRO A 81 -15.01 24.11 -24.07
C PRO A 81 -13.62 24.79 -24.14
N LYS A 82 -12.78 24.33 -25.09
CA LYS A 82 -11.45 24.85 -25.49
C LYS A 82 -10.21 24.14 -24.93
N LEU A 83 -10.32 23.11 -24.09
CA LEU A 83 -9.12 22.37 -23.66
C LEU A 83 -8.49 21.59 -24.84
N LYS A 84 -7.21 21.83 -25.09
CA LYS A 84 -6.37 21.10 -26.07
C LYS A 84 -5.63 19.92 -25.46
N SER A 85 -5.48 19.91 -24.14
CA SER A 85 -4.94 18.76 -23.43
C SER A 85 -5.25 18.79 -21.95
N VAL A 86 -5.28 17.61 -21.36
CA VAL A 86 -5.46 17.41 -19.92
C VAL A 86 -4.35 16.53 -19.39
N VAL A 87 -3.78 16.90 -18.25
CA VAL A 87 -2.78 16.09 -17.54
C VAL A 87 -3.39 15.62 -16.23
N LEU A 88 -3.43 14.30 -16.02
CA LEU A 88 -3.84 13.69 -14.77
C LEU A 88 -2.58 13.24 -14.02
N LYS A 89 -2.30 13.83 -12.87
CA LYS A 89 -1.29 13.38 -11.91
C LYS A 89 -2.01 12.78 -10.72
N TYR A 90 -1.95 11.47 -10.53
CA TYR A 90 -2.67 10.86 -9.43
C TYR A 90 -1.87 9.82 -8.68
N ASP A 91 -2.10 9.74 -7.37
CA ASP A 91 -1.56 8.69 -6.52
C ASP A 91 -2.63 7.62 -6.31
N PHE A 92 -2.38 6.44 -6.86
CA PHE A 92 -3.12 5.23 -6.54
C PHE A 92 -2.27 4.31 -5.65
N HIS A 93 -1.02 4.05 -6.06
CA HIS A 93 0.02 3.30 -5.35
C HIS A 93 1.44 3.83 -5.66
N GLY A 94 1.55 5.13 -5.85
CA GLY A 94 2.63 5.80 -6.54
C GLY A 94 2.06 6.84 -7.49
N TRP A 95 2.81 7.92 -7.69
CA TRP A 95 2.41 9.00 -8.58
C TRP A 95 2.49 8.56 -10.04
N THR A 96 1.33 8.47 -10.69
CA THR A 96 1.17 8.22 -12.12
C THR A 96 0.85 9.52 -12.84
N PHE A 97 1.30 9.63 -14.08
CA PHE A 97 1.03 10.76 -14.96
C PHE A 97 0.43 10.24 -16.27
N GLU A 98 -0.75 10.75 -16.62
CA GLU A 98 -1.41 10.47 -17.89
C GLU A 98 -1.70 11.79 -18.61
N LYS A 99 -1.52 11.81 -19.93
CA LYS A 99 -1.89 12.95 -20.77
C LYS A 99 -3.01 12.53 -21.71
N HIS A 100 -4.04 13.36 -21.78
CA HIS A 100 -5.26 13.17 -22.55
C HIS A 100 -5.42 14.32 -23.55
N LEU A 101 -6.03 14.02 -24.71
CA LEU A 101 -6.16 14.97 -25.81
C LEU A 101 -7.33 15.94 -25.62
N ASP A 102 -8.32 15.57 -24.82
CA ASP A 102 -9.50 16.39 -24.58
C ASP A 102 -10.07 16.19 -23.16
N GLY A 103 -10.97 17.09 -22.79
CA GLY A 103 -11.66 17.09 -21.51
C GLY A 103 -12.57 15.89 -21.28
N SER A 104 -13.22 15.40 -22.32
CA SER A 104 -14.17 14.28 -22.24
C SER A 104 -13.45 12.96 -21.94
N SER A 105 -12.36 12.67 -22.64
CA SER A 105 -11.55 11.47 -22.41
C SER A 105 -10.94 11.48 -21.01
N ALA A 106 -10.45 12.64 -20.56
CA ALA A 106 -9.93 12.80 -19.22
C ALA A 106 -11.01 12.67 -18.13
N SER A 107 -12.22 13.19 -18.38
CA SER A 107 -13.35 13.07 -17.44
C SER A 107 -13.78 11.60 -17.27
N LEU A 108 -13.89 10.85 -18.37
CA LEU A 108 -14.16 9.41 -18.31
C LEU A 108 -13.09 8.70 -17.48
N ARG A 109 -11.82 9.03 -17.72
CA ARG A 109 -10.71 8.44 -16.99
C ARG A 109 -10.72 8.76 -15.49
N VAL A 110 -11.04 10.00 -15.11
CA VAL A 110 -11.20 10.38 -13.68
C VAL A 110 -12.31 9.56 -13.02
N MET A 111 -13.44 9.34 -13.70
CA MET A 111 -14.53 8.50 -13.19
C MET A 111 -14.11 7.02 -13.03
N GLU A 112 -13.39 6.46 -13.99
CA GLU A 112 -12.85 5.09 -13.90
C GLU A 112 -11.93 4.92 -12.68
N ILE A 113 -11.04 5.90 -12.45
CA ILE A 113 -10.13 5.92 -11.31
C ILE A 113 -10.93 6.01 -10.00
N ALA A 114 -11.94 6.89 -9.93
CA ALA A 114 -12.79 7.05 -8.76
C ALA A 114 -13.60 5.78 -8.45
N GLN A 115 -14.21 5.17 -9.47
CA GLN A 115 -14.97 3.91 -9.33
C GLN A 115 -14.07 2.78 -8.81
N SER A 116 -12.87 2.68 -9.35
CA SER A 116 -11.88 1.69 -8.91
C SER A 116 -11.43 1.91 -7.47
N ALA A 117 -11.17 3.17 -7.10
CA ALA A 117 -10.83 3.52 -5.73
C ALA A 117 -11.96 3.17 -4.76
N GLU A 118 -13.22 3.44 -5.12
CA GLU A 118 -14.38 3.11 -4.32
C GLU A 118 -14.57 1.59 -4.14
N GLN A 119 -14.42 0.81 -5.21
CA GLN A 119 -14.45 -0.65 -5.13
C GLN A 119 -13.35 -1.20 -4.21
N LEU A 120 -12.18 -0.58 -4.20
CA LEU A 120 -11.10 -0.93 -3.27
C LEU A 120 -11.39 -0.52 -1.84
N ARG A 121 -12.00 0.65 -1.60
CA ARG A 121 -12.43 1.08 -0.25
C ARG A 121 -13.46 0.12 0.34
N ARG A 122 -14.35 -0.43 -0.50
CA ARG A 122 -15.38 -1.39 -0.09
C ARG A 122 -14.83 -2.78 0.22
N ARG A 123 -13.59 -3.10 -0.17
CA ARG A 123 -12.96 -4.36 0.23
C ARG A 123 -12.61 -4.29 1.72
N SER A 124 -12.62 -5.45 2.38
CA SER A 124 -12.05 -5.61 3.73
C SER A 124 -10.67 -4.93 3.78
N GLU A 125 -10.42 -4.17 4.84
CA GLU A 125 -9.17 -3.41 5.04
C GLU A 125 -7.93 -4.30 4.93
N PHE A 126 -8.08 -5.59 5.20
CA PHE A 126 -7.06 -6.61 5.05
C PHE A 126 -7.60 -7.75 4.19
N PHE A 127 -6.86 -8.10 3.13
CA PHE A 127 -7.20 -9.18 2.24
C PHE A 127 -5.97 -10.05 1.95
N ALA A 128 -6.16 -11.37 2.04
CA ALA A 128 -5.16 -12.34 1.62
C ALA A 128 -5.77 -13.31 0.60
N ALA A 129 -5.09 -13.48 -0.53
CA ALA A 129 -5.34 -14.55 -1.46
C ALA A 129 -4.38 -15.71 -1.15
N ALA A 130 -4.92 -16.78 -0.57
CA ALA A 130 -4.17 -18.00 -0.32
C ALA A 130 -3.68 -18.62 -1.64
N LYS A 131 -2.44 -19.11 -1.63
CA LYS A 131 -1.79 -19.80 -2.74
C LYS A 131 -1.19 -21.11 -2.24
N ASP A 132 -1.15 -22.09 -3.12
CA ASP A 132 -0.37 -23.30 -2.87
C ASP A 132 1.12 -22.93 -2.76
N PRO A 133 1.82 -23.19 -1.64
CA PRO A 133 3.25 -22.91 -1.52
C PRO A 133 4.11 -23.55 -2.61
N GLU A 134 3.69 -24.66 -3.22
CA GLU A 134 4.42 -25.30 -4.33
C GLU A 134 4.51 -24.44 -5.59
N ILE A 135 3.66 -23.42 -5.71
CA ILE A 135 3.73 -22.48 -6.83
C ILE A 135 5.06 -21.71 -6.82
N LEU A 136 5.69 -21.51 -5.66
CA LEU A 136 6.96 -20.79 -5.51
C LEU A 136 8.12 -21.44 -6.29
N PHE A 137 8.09 -22.75 -6.51
CA PHE A 137 9.11 -23.46 -7.29
C PHE A 137 8.89 -23.36 -8.80
N ARG A 138 7.68 -22.97 -9.23
CA ARG A 138 7.28 -22.84 -10.63
C ARG A 138 7.27 -21.40 -11.11
N GLU A 139 7.01 -20.46 -10.20
CA GLU A 139 7.04 -19.04 -10.48
C GLU A 139 8.45 -18.56 -10.83
N LYS A 140 8.52 -17.70 -11.85
CA LYS A 140 9.75 -17.00 -12.23
C LYS A 140 9.85 -15.71 -11.45
N GLY A 141 11.09 -15.27 -11.23
CA GLY A 141 11.39 -13.98 -10.62
C GLY A 141 12.07 -14.09 -9.26
N GLU A 142 12.72 -13.00 -8.88
CA GLU A 142 13.60 -12.97 -7.72
C GLU A 142 12.85 -13.19 -6.40
N GLU A 143 11.63 -12.65 -6.27
CA GLU A 143 10.81 -12.82 -5.06
C GLU A 143 10.44 -14.29 -4.81
N ALA A 144 9.98 -14.99 -5.86
CA ALA A 144 9.62 -16.40 -5.79
C ALA A 144 10.84 -17.27 -5.49
N ARG A 145 12.00 -16.94 -6.09
CA ARG A 145 13.28 -17.62 -5.82
C ARG A 145 13.70 -17.51 -4.34
N ARG A 146 13.58 -16.33 -3.75
CA ARG A 146 13.92 -16.12 -2.32
C ARG A 146 13.00 -16.92 -1.39
N LEU A 147 11.69 -16.83 -1.60
CA LEU A 147 10.72 -17.55 -0.77
C LEU A 147 10.77 -19.07 -0.97
N SER A 148 11.01 -19.56 -2.20
CA SER A 148 11.20 -20.99 -2.45
C SER A 148 12.47 -21.56 -1.82
N ASN A 149 13.56 -20.78 -1.77
CA ASN A 149 14.78 -21.19 -1.04
C ASN A 149 14.53 -21.35 0.46
N LEU A 150 13.75 -20.44 1.07
CA LEU A 150 13.34 -20.60 2.46
C LEU A 150 12.44 -21.83 2.66
N LEU A 151 11.45 -22.03 1.80
CA LEU A 151 10.56 -23.19 1.87
C LEU A 151 11.35 -24.51 1.74
N ARG A 152 12.33 -24.56 0.83
CA ARG A 152 13.24 -25.70 0.69
C ARG A 152 14.03 -25.94 1.98
N THR A 153 14.63 -24.88 2.54
CA THR A 153 15.38 -24.96 3.81
C THR A 153 14.51 -25.51 4.94
N TRP A 154 13.29 -25.01 5.06
CA TRP A 154 12.32 -25.48 6.05
C TRP A 154 12.00 -26.97 5.88
N ARG A 155 11.83 -27.46 4.64
CA ARG A 155 11.60 -28.88 4.36
C ARG A 155 12.81 -29.73 4.71
N GLU A 156 13.99 -29.33 4.25
CA GLU A 156 15.25 -30.06 4.44
C GLU A 156 15.64 -30.13 5.93
N SER A 157 15.27 -29.13 6.73
CA SER A 157 15.49 -29.14 8.18
C SER A 157 14.34 -29.79 8.97
N ALA A 158 13.30 -30.32 8.31
CA ALA A 158 12.07 -30.79 8.95
C ALA A 158 11.45 -29.75 9.91
N GLY A 159 11.58 -28.47 9.57
CA GLY A 159 11.12 -27.34 10.38
C GLY A 159 11.99 -27.02 11.60
N VAL A 160 13.20 -27.57 11.73
CA VAL A 160 14.11 -27.20 12.83
C VAL A 160 14.77 -25.86 12.56
N PHE A 161 14.62 -24.92 13.51
CA PHE A 161 15.27 -23.63 13.53
C PHE A 161 16.62 -23.75 14.22
N SER A 162 17.70 -23.48 13.48
CA SER A 162 19.07 -23.64 13.98
C SER A 162 19.86 -22.34 13.86
N ALA A 163 21.08 -22.33 14.40
CA ALA A 163 22.01 -21.21 14.25
C ALA A 163 22.31 -20.86 12.78
N LYS A 164 22.08 -21.77 11.83
CA LYS A 164 22.27 -21.54 10.39
C LYS A 164 21.09 -20.80 9.74
N THR A 165 19.91 -20.80 10.36
CA THR A 165 18.68 -20.24 9.75
C THR A 165 18.79 -18.73 9.56
N ILE A 166 19.34 -17.98 10.53
CA ILE A 166 19.51 -16.52 10.41
C ILE A 166 20.50 -16.13 9.29
N PRO A 167 21.71 -16.72 9.20
CA PRO A 167 22.59 -16.50 8.05
C PRO A 167 21.92 -16.76 6.70
N LEU A 168 21.15 -17.85 6.57
CA LEU A 168 20.43 -18.18 5.33
C LEU A 168 19.35 -17.13 4.99
N LEU A 169 18.58 -16.67 5.98
CA LEU A 169 17.61 -15.58 5.78
C LEU A 169 18.29 -14.30 5.28
N ARG A 170 19.50 -14.00 5.76
CA ARG A 170 20.29 -12.87 5.27
C ARG A 170 20.76 -13.09 3.84
N GLU A 171 21.29 -14.27 3.54
CA GLU A 171 21.75 -14.66 2.18
C GLU A 171 20.60 -14.58 1.16
N PHE A 172 19.41 -15.04 1.54
CA PHE A 172 18.22 -14.97 0.70
C PHE A 172 17.61 -13.56 0.64
N GLY A 173 18.15 -12.58 1.38
CA GLY A 173 17.61 -11.22 1.42
C GLY A 173 16.19 -11.15 1.99
N LEU A 174 15.88 -11.99 2.98
CA LEU A 174 14.58 -12.07 3.65
C LEU A 174 14.62 -11.52 5.09
N LEU A 175 15.80 -11.50 5.73
CA LEU A 175 15.95 -11.16 7.15
C LEU A 175 15.33 -9.80 7.53
N SER A 176 15.49 -8.78 6.69
CA SER A 176 14.97 -7.43 6.95
C SER A 176 13.44 -7.38 7.00
N ARG A 177 12.77 -8.37 6.38
CA ARG A 177 11.31 -8.54 6.38
C ARG A 177 10.86 -9.87 6.98
N THR A 178 11.62 -10.37 7.96
CA THR A 178 11.25 -11.50 8.80
C THR A 178 10.62 -11.05 10.12
N LEU A 179 9.57 -11.75 10.56
CA LEU A 179 9.06 -11.72 11.93
C LEU A 179 9.26 -13.11 12.53
N LEU A 180 9.78 -13.16 13.76
CA LEU A 180 9.75 -14.38 14.59
C LEU A 180 8.82 -14.13 15.76
N ILE A 181 7.97 -15.12 16.00
CA ILE A 181 6.89 -15.04 16.98
C ILE A 181 6.97 -16.30 17.83
N GLU A 182 7.08 -16.11 19.13
CA GLU A 182 6.97 -17.18 20.12
C GLU A 182 5.47 -17.38 20.42
N PRO A 183 4.87 -18.52 20.06
CA PRO A 183 3.46 -18.79 20.32
C PRO A 183 3.20 -18.82 21.83
N SER A 184 2.04 -18.32 22.24
CA SER A 184 1.62 -18.51 23.63
C SER A 184 1.04 -19.92 23.82
N ASP A 185 1.23 -20.49 25.00
CA ASP A 185 0.68 -21.81 25.40
C ASP A 185 -0.88 -21.84 25.45
N GLY A 186 -1.53 -20.71 25.16
CA GLY A 186 -2.99 -20.56 25.18
C GLY A 186 -3.58 -20.05 23.85
N LYS A 187 -4.70 -19.32 23.97
CA LYS A 187 -5.46 -18.78 22.82
C LYS A 187 -4.83 -17.53 22.17
N GLY A 188 -3.75 -16.98 22.72
CA GLY A 188 -3.06 -15.83 22.13
C GLY A 188 -2.17 -16.24 20.94
N SER A 189 -2.01 -15.34 19.98
CA SER A 189 -1.17 -15.62 18.79
C SER A 189 0.34 -15.58 19.04
N GLY A 190 0.76 -15.18 20.24
CA GLY A 190 2.16 -15.14 20.65
C GLY A 190 2.73 -13.73 20.74
N LYS A 191 4.03 -13.63 20.99
CA LYS A 191 4.76 -12.38 21.11
C LYS A 191 5.88 -12.30 20.08
N PHE A 192 6.17 -11.10 19.59
CA PHE A 192 7.32 -10.91 18.70
C PHE A 192 8.62 -11.13 19.46
N THR A 193 9.48 -12.01 18.96
CA THR A 193 10.85 -12.19 19.48
C THR A 193 11.90 -11.59 18.54
N PHE A 194 11.53 -11.38 17.27
CA PHE A 194 12.33 -10.66 16.29
C PHE A 194 11.44 -9.96 15.28
N ILE A 195 11.81 -8.73 14.92
CA ILE A 195 11.20 -7.96 13.84
C ILE A 195 12.34 -7.42 12.97
N GLY A 196 12.30 -7.73 11.68
CA GLY A 196 13.24 -7.18 10.71
C GLY A 196 13.12 -5.65 10.56
N ASP A 197 14.22 -5.01 10.23
CA ASP A 197 14.37 -3.55 10.16
C ASP A 197 13.51 -2.87 9.08
N ASP A 198 13.08 -3.60 8.05
CA ASP A 198 12.21 -3.07 6.99
C ASP A 198 10.72 -3.02 7.38
N PHE A 199 10.33 -3.49 8.58
CA PHE A 199 8.96 -3.32 9.10
C PHE A 199 8.71 -1.89 9.62
N THR A 200 8.67 -0.93 8.71
CA THR A 200 8.56 0.51 9.02
C THR A 200 7.14 1.07 8.97
N VAL A 201 6.11 0.22 8.97
CA VAL A 201 4.71 0.67 8.82
C VAL A 201 4.28 1.60 9.95
N TYR A 202 4.74 1.34 11.18
CA TYR A 202 4.45 2.17 12.37
C TYR A 202 5.61 3.12 12.74
N GLY A 203 6.58 3.32 11.85
CA GLY A 203 7.78 4.13 12.11
C GLY A 203 9.05 3.29 12.15
N LYS A 204 10.20 3.98 12.20
CA LYS A 204 11.53 3.34 12.14
C LYS A 204 11.94 2.64 13.44
N SER A 205 11.36 3.04 14.58
CA SER A 205 11.64 2.44 15.89
C SER A 205 10.79 1.19 16.17
N TRP A 206 9.72 0.98 15.38
CA TRP A 206 8.79 -0.14 15.59
C TRP A 206 9.47 -1.52 15.69
N PRO A 207 10.47 -1.89 14.86
CA PRO A 207 11.13 -3.17 15.01
C PRO A 207 11.74 -3.43 16.39
N GLN A 208 12.12 -2.39 17.12
CA GLN A 208 12.62 -2.49 18.49
C GLN A 208 11.47 -2.46 19.51
N GLU A 209 10.54 -1.51 19.35
CA GLU A 209 9.41 -1.31 20.27
C GLU A 209 8.41 -2.48 20.29
N GLY A 210 8.26 -3.17 19.17
CA GLY A 210 7.32 -4.29 19.03
C GLY A 210 7.80 -5.60 19.66
N ILE A 211 9.09 -5.75 19.95
CA ILE A 211 9.61 -6.98 20.57
C ILE A 211 9.00 -7.16 21.97
N GLY A 212 8.58 -8.38 22.28
CA GLY A 212 7.88 -8.74 23.51
C GLY A 212 6.39 -8.40 23.52
N GLN A 213 5.90 -7.62 22.54
CA GLN A 213 4.48 -7.29 22.43
C GLN A 213 3.70 -8.46 21.82
N PRO A 214 2.45 -8.70 22.27
CA PRO A 214 1.52 -9.58 21.58
C PRO A 214 1.27 -9.14 20.14
N VAL A 215 1.08 -10.08 19.22
CA VAL A 215 0.85 -9.76 17.79
C VAL A 215 -0.43 -8.94 17.61
N GLU A 216 -1.46 -9.15 18.43
CA GLU A 216 -2.70 -8.38 18.37
C GLU A 216 -2.53 -6.93 18.86
N HIS A 217 -1.46 -6.64 19.63
CA HIS A 217 -1.19 -5.33 20.24
C HIS A 217 -0.28 -4.45 19.38
N GLN A 218 -0.28 -4.67 18.07
CA GLN A 218 0.28 -3.72 17.11
C GLN A 218 -0.49 -2.40 17.15
N PHE A 219 0.11 -1.32 16.63
CA PHE A 219 -0.55 -0.01 16.60
C PHE A 219 -1.92 -0.06 15.89
N ASP A 220 -1.98 -0.76 14.75
CA ASP A 220 -3.25 -1.14 14.14
C ASP A 220 -3.71 -2.49 14.71
N SER A 221 -4.57 -2.43 15.73
CA SER A 221 -5.11 -3.62 16.40
C SER A 221 -5.98 -4.47 15.46
N GLY A 222 -6.67 -3.86 14.49
CA GLY A 222 -7.44 -4.59 13.49
C GLY A 222 -6.53 -5.46 12.62
N TYR A 223 -5.43 -4.87 12.15
CA TYR A 223 -4.42 -5.60 11.41
C TYR A 223 -3.72 -6.67 12.27
N GLY A 224 -3.41 -6.35 13.53
CA GLY A 224 -2.83 -7.29 14.49
C GLY A 224 -3.71 -8.54 14.69
N ILE A 225 -5.00 -8.36 14.94
CA ILE A 225 -5.97 -9.46 15.08
C ILE A 225 -6.09 -10.26 13.78
N TRP A 226 -6.04 -9.60 12.62
CA TRP A 226 -6.08 -10.29 11.32
C TRP A 226 -4.84 -11.17 11.10
N VAL A 227 -3.64 -10.66 11.40
CA VAL A 227 -2.39 -11.44 11.35
C VAL A 227 -2.42 -12.60 12.34
N ALA A 228 -2.90 -12.37 13.56
CA ALA A 228 -3.03 -13.38 14.61
C ALA A 228 -3.88 -14.58 14.17
N LYS A 229 -4.99 -14.34 13.44
CA LYS A 229 -5.82 -15.41 12.86
C LYS A 229 -5.05 -16.25 11.85
N ALA A 230 -4.28 -15.63 10.95
CA ALA A 230 -3.47 -16.36 9.98
C ALA A 230 -2.39 -17.22 10.68
N LEU A 231 -1.79 -16.71 11.74
CA LEU A 231 -0.80 -17.44 12.54
C LEU A 231 -1.39 -18.65 13.27
N ALA A 232 -2.63 -18.53 13.78
CA ALA A 232 -3.33 -19.64 14.42
C ALA A 232 -3.52 -20.82 13.46
N VAL A 233 -3.89 -20.55 12.20
CA VAL A 233 -4.06 -21.59 11.16
C VAL A 233 -2.75 -22.38 10.93
N ILE A 234 -1.60 -21.71 10.92
CA ILE A 234 -0.30 -22.37 10.71
C ILE A 234 0.13 -23.15 11.95
N ARG A 235 -0.13 -22.59 13.13
CA ARG A 235 0.14 -23.29 14.40
C ARG A 235 -0.66 -24.59 14.48
N GLU A 236 -1.92 -24.57 14.05
CA GLU A 236 -2.82 -25.72 14.08
C GLU A 236 -2.51 -26.75 12.99
N SER A 237 -2.28 -26.30 11.76
CA SER A 237 -2.02 -27.20 10.63
C SER A 237 -0.59 -27.74 10.60
N GLY A 238 0.38 -26.99 11.15
CA GLY A 238 1.82 -27.26 11.01
C GLY A 238 2.36 -27.09 9.59
N MET A 239 1.51 -26.69 8.63
CA MET A 239 1.87 -26.60 7.21
C MET A 239 2.27 -25.17 6.83
N PRO A 240 3.23 -25.00 5.90
CA PRO A 240 3.56 -23.69 5.36
C PRO A 240 2.35 -23.05 4.67
N GLN A 241 2.20 -21.74 4.83
CA GLN A 241 1.15 -20.96 4.18
C GLN A 241 1.79 -19.89 3.30
N TYR A 242 1.43 -19.87 2.02
CA TYR A 242 1.82 -18.83 1.08
C TYR A 242 0.61 -17.98 0.71
N GLU A 243 0.74 -16.67 0.83
CA GLU A 243 -0.34 -15.72 0.54
C GLU A 243 0.16 -14.51 -0.22
N HIS A 244 -0.70 -14.01 -1.08
CA HIS A 244 -0.63 -12.65 -1.60
C HIS A 244 -1.48 -11.77 -0.70
N VAL A 245 -0.95 -10.65 -0.22
CA VAL A 245 -1.62 -9.78 0.74
C VAL A 245 -1.76 -8.37 0.18
N ASP A 246 -2.92 -7.78 0.44
CA ASP A 246 -3.22 -6.37 0.28
C ASP A 246 -3.86 -5.87 1.58
N ALA A 247 -3.16 -5.00 2.29
CA ALA A 247 -3.55 -4.52 3.60
C ALA A 247 -3.48 -2.99 3.66
N ARG A 248 -4.53 -2.36 4.18
CA ARG A 248 -4.60 -0.94 4.49
C ARG A 248 -4.39 -0.75 5.99
N ILE A 249 -3.14 -0.50 6.37
CA ILE A 249 -2.70 -0.51 7.77
C ILE A 249 -2.69 0.91 8.32
N ARG A 250 -3.33 1.13 9.47
CA ARG A 250 -3.36 2.40 10.18
C ARG A 250 -2.01 2.70 10.82
N ARG A 251 -1.53 3.93 10.65
CA ARG A 251 -0.27 4.45 11.22
C ARG A 251 -0.51 5.23 12.51
N PRO A 252 0.56 5.46 13.31
CA PRO A 252 0.52 6.30 14.50
C PRO A 252 -0.10 7.68 14.34
N ASN A 253 0.14 8.33 13.20
CA ASN A 253 -0.42 9.65 12.87
C ASN A 253 -1.90 9.61 12.44
N GLY A 254 -2.53 8.43 12.43
CA GLY A 254 -3.92 8.24 12.01
C GLY A 254 -4.10 8.01 10.50
N GLU A 255 -3.07 8.20 9.69
CA GLU A 255 -3.11 7.90 8.26
C GLU A 255 -3.18 6.39 8.01
N TYR A 256 -3.65 6.00 6.82
CA TYR A 256 -3.56 4.62 6.36
C TYR A 256 -2.46 4.46 5.32
N ARG A 257 -1.64 3.42 5.48
CA ARG A 257 -0.68 2.95 4.50
C ARG A 257 -1.19 1.66 3.87
N ARG A 258 -1.40 1.68 2.56
CA ARG A 258 -1.60 0.44 1.80
C ARG A 258 -0.27 -0.29 1.62
N SER A 259 -0.25 -1.58 1.91
CA SER A 259 0.90 -2.46 1.83
C SER A 259 0.48 -3.71 1.05
N ARG A 260 1.13 -3.92 -0.09
CA ARG A 260 0.95 -5.10 -0.94
C ARG A 260 2.22 -5.93 -0.91
N TYR A 261 2.08 -7.20 -0.60
CA TYR A 261 3.24 -8.08 -0.38
C TYR A 261 2.90 -9.55 -0.56
N LYS A 262 3.93 -10.32 -0.89
CA LYS A 262 3.90 -11.78 -0.86
C LYS A 262 4.38 -12.23 0.51
N CYS A 263 3.74 -13.24 1.09
CA CYS A 263 3.99 -13.68 2.45
C CYS A 263 4.11 -15.20 2.51
N LEU A 264 5.25 -15.70 2.97
CA LEU A 264 5.42 -17.10 3.36
C LEU A 264 5.47 -17.18 4.87
N ARG A 265 4.60 -17.98 5.47
CA ARG A 265 4.61 -18.26 6.90
C ARG A 265 4.86 -19.74 7.15
N THR A 266 5.66 -20.03 8.15
CA THR A 266 6.16 -21.38 8.46
C THR A 266 6.20 -21.58 9.96
N LEU A 267 5.89 -22.80 10.40
CA LEU A 267 6.07 -23.23 11.79
C LEU A 267 7.42 -23.92 11.92
N TRP A 268 8.30 -23.36 12.74
CA TRP A 268 9.58 -23.96 13.08
C TRP A 268 9.57 -24.48 14.52
N ARG A 269 10.62 -25.19 14.89
CA ARG A 269 10.90 -25.61 16.27
C ARG A 269 12.36 -25.36 16.61
N ASP A 270 12.65 -24.89 17.82
CA ASP A 270 14.03 -24.83 18.31
C ASP A 270 14.56 -26.25 18.64
N ASN A 271 15.82 -26.33 19.09
CA ASN A 271 16.43 -27.60 19.49
C ASN A 271 15.77 -28.25 20.72
N ASN A 272 14.98 -27.50 21.48
CA ASN A 272 14.21 -27.97 22.63
C ASN A 272 12.75 -28.29 22.26
N ASN A 273 12.43 -28.31 20.95
CA ASN A 273 11.10 -28.55 20.41
C ASN A 273 10.06 -27.45 20.71
N HIS A 274 10.49 -26.26 21.16
CA HIS A 274 9.59 -25.12 21.33
C HIS A 274 9.21 -24.54 19.97
N PRO A 275 7.92 -24.26 19.73
CA PRO A 275 7.46 -23.77 18.44
C PRO A 275 7.90 -22.31 18.20
N ILE A 276 8.27 -22.00 16.97
CA ILE A 276 8.60 -20.64 16.51
C ILE A 276 7.80 -20.38 15.24
N LEU A 277 6.89 -19.42 15.26
CA LEU A 277 6.20 -18.97 14.06
C LEU A 277 7.07 -17.95 13.33
N MET A 278 7.40 -18.25 12.08
CA MET A 278 8.16 -17.35 11.22
C MET A 278 7.26 -16.82 10.12
N THR A 279 7.23 -15.49 9.95
CA THR A 279 6.59 -14.82 8.82
C THR A 279 7.64 -14.10 8.00
N ASN A 280 7.65 -14.31 6.68
CA ASN A 280 8.57 -13.68 5.75
C ASN A 280 7.77 -12.97 4.67
N SER A 281 8.01 -11.68 4.49
CA SER A 281 7.25 -10.86 3.54
C SER A 281 8.17 -10.19 2.52
N LEU A 282 7.69 -10.05 1.29
CA LEU A 282 8.34 -9.26 0.25
C LEU A 282 7.34 -8.25 -0.31
N ILE A 283 7.63 -6.96 -0.17
CA ILE A 283 6.80 -5.90 -0.76
C ILE A 283 6.79 -6.11 -2.27
N SER A 284 5.58 -6.24 -2.83
CA SER A 284 5.40 -6.52 -4.25
C SER A 284 4.13 -5.87 -4.75
N GLN A 285 4.22 -5.21 -5.90
CA GLN A 285 3.03 -4.77 -6.64
C GLN A 285 2.43 -5.90 -7.48
N ASN A 286 3.22 -6.96 -7.72
CA ASN A 286 2.81 -8.15 -8.45
C ASN A 286 2.21 -9.19 -7.50
N VAL A 287 1.15 -8.79 -6.81
CA VAL A 287 0.30 -9.71 -6.05
C VAL A 287 -0.97 -10.00 -6.84
N ASP A 288 -1.37 -11.26 -6.84
CA ASP A 288 -2.61 -11.77 -7.48
C ASP A 288 -3.86 -11.39 -6.68
N ILE A 289 -3.97 -10.09 -6.41
CA ILE A 289 -5.11 -9.41 -5.83
C ILE A 289 -5.31 -8.20 -6.74
N PRO A 290 -6.29 -8.22 -7.66
CA PRO A 290 -6.44 -7.17 -8.65
C PRO A 290 -6.66 -5.81 -7.99
N LEU A 291 -5.92 -4.79 -8.44
CA LEU A 291 -6.07 -3.40 -7.96
C LEU A 291 -7.35 -2.74 -8.44
N MET A 292 -7.84 -3.15 -9.60
CA MET A 292 -9.15 -2.80 -10.12
C MET A 292 -9.83 -4.12 -10.47
N PRO A 293 -11.14 -4.33 -10.23
CA PRO A 293 -11.80 -5.45 -10.88
C PRO A 293 -11.56 -5.30 -12.38
N VAL A 294 -11.02 -6.36 -12.98
CA VAL A 294 -10.85 -6.44 -14.42
C VAL A 294 -12.27 -6.30 -14.98
N GLN A 295 -12.56 -5.18 -15.64
CA GLN A 295 -13.72 -5.16 -16.53
C GLN A 295 -13.39 -6.19 -17.60
N SER A 296 -14.07 -7.32 -17.56
CA SER A 296 -14.11 -8.26 -18.66
C SER A 296 -14.62 -7.48 -19.87
N SER A 297 -13.71 -7.06 -20.73
CA SER A 297 -14.07 -6.62 -22.07
C SER A 297 -14.67 -7.83 -22.77
N VAL A 298 -16.00 -7.92 -22.74
CA VAL A 298 -16.76 -8.78 -23.63
C VAL A 298 -16.44 -8.29 -25.04
N VAL A 299 -15.78 -9.14 -25.82
CA VAL A 299 -15.65 -9.02 -27.27
C VAL A 299 -16.98 -9.38 -27.90
#